data_AF-A0A1J3JVU2-F1
#
_entry.id   AF-A0A1J3JVU2-F1
#
_cell.length_a   1.000
_cell.length_b   1.000
_cell.length_c   1.000
_cell.angle_alpha   90.00
_cell.angle_beta   90.00
_cell.angle_gamma   90.00
#
_symmetry.space_group_name_H-M   'P 1'
#
loop_
_entity.id
_entity.type
_entity.pdbx_description
1 polymer ?
#
loop_
_entity_poly.entity_id
_entity_poly.type
_entity_poly.pdbx_seq_one_letter_code
_entity_poly.pdbx_strand_id
1 'polypeptide(L)'
;IPAANNGTSMDSSNPPANRSLLLSQGHYHMENVDSRLSIPKAEPGEHTCDWRMYLPPDLRQNNAKKIMETLKKHVGLEESFELKLIAGSLENLICKTAIDQVDYFRKISFKMQTLEEGN
;
A
#
# COMPACT_ATOMS: atom_id res chain seq x y z
N ILE A 1 36.63 34.43 47.68
CA ILE A 1 36.77 33.28 46.75
C ILE A 1 35.35 32.90 46.31
N PRO A 2 35.11 32.73 44.99
CA PRO A 2 33.89 33.10 44.24
C PRO A 2 32.84 31.95 44.23
N ALA A 3 31.68 31.96 43.56
CA ALA A 3 31.28 32.43 42.23
C ALA A 3 29.73 32.45 42.12
N ALA A 4 29.12 33.38 41.37
CA ALA A 4 28.54 33.18 40.02
C ALA A 4 27.26 32.30 40.04
N ASN A 5 26.17 32.54 39.32
CA ASN A 5 25.81 33.41 38.20
C ASN A 5 24.30 33.19 37.92
N ASN A 6 23.65 34.19 37.35
CA ASN A 6 22.29 34.10 36.82
C ASN A 6 22.24 33.33 35.50
N GLY A 7 21.08 32.71 35.25
CA GLY A 7 20.42 32.27 34.00
C GLY A 7 21.24 32.05 32.72
N THR A 8 20.96 30.96 32.01
CA THR A 8 20.90 30.89 30.53
C THR A 8 20.25 29.58 30.09
N SER A 9 19.31 29.72 29.16
CA SER A 9 18.65 28.71 28.34
C SER A 9 19.60 28.18 27.24
N MET A 10 19.52 26.87 26.92
CA MET A 10 19.72 26.24 25.59
C MET A 10 19.84 24.72 25.81
N ASP A 11 18.84 23.95 25.40
CA ASP A 11 18.66 23.31 24.08
C ASP A 11 19.36 21.93 23.99
N SER A 12 18.56 20.90 23.69
CA SER A 12 18.96 19.72 22.90
C SER A 12 17.84 18.67 22.88
N SER A 13 17.05 18.72 21.80
CA SER A 13 16.75 17.59 20.90
C SER A 13 16.12 16.27 21.41
N ASN A 14 14.86 16.09 20.96
CA ASN A 14 14.26 14.92 20.29
C ASN A 14 13.72 13.67 21.06
N PRO A 15 12.72 12.97 20.45
CA PRO A 15 11.60 12.27 21.11
C PRO A 15 11.81 10.74 21.25
N PRO A 16 10.83 9.95 21.76
CA PRO A 16 11.10 8.72 22.47
C PRO A 16 11.45 7.53 21.55
N ALA A 17 12.29 6.70 22.15
CA ALA A 17 12.79 5.41 21.70
C ALA A 17 11.79 4.55 20.89
N ASN A 18 12.21 4.31 19.65
CA ASN A 18 12.08 3.08 18.87
C ASN A 18 11.39 1.87 19.54
N ARG A 19 10.12 1.61 19.22
CA ARG A 19 9.60 0.24 19.25
C ARG A 19 10.00 -0.49 17.98
N SER A 20 11.20 -1.06 17.98
CA SER A 20 11.61 -2.00 16.94
C SER A 20 11.02 -3.38 17.20
N LEU A 21 10.37 -3.90 16.16
CA LEU A 21 10.18 -5.30 15.78
C LEU A 21 9.56 -6.27 16.81
N LEU A 22 8.27 -6.56 16.60
CA LEU A 22 7.75 -7.92 16.74
C LEU A 22 7.06 -8.31 15.42
N LEU A 23 7.90 -8.66 14.44
CA LEU A 23 7.52 -9.40 13.24
C LEU A 23 7.45 -10.89 13.58
N SER A 24 6.24 -11.40 13.83
CA SER A 24 5.86 -12.84 13.83
C SER A 24 4.48 -12.95 14.50
N GLN A 25 3.43 -13.58 13.97
CA GLN A 25 3.25 -14.55 12.90
C GLN A 25 1.83 -14.35 12.32
N GLY A 26 1.72 -14.12 11.02
CA GLY A 26 0.46 -14.30 10.30
C GLY A 26 0.35 -15.75 9.89
N HIS A 27 -0.26 -16.59 10.72
CA HIS A 27 -0.74 -17.91 10.28
C HIS A 27 -2.06 -17.71 9.53
N TYR A 28 -1.98 -17.41 8.24
CA TYR A 28 -3.11 -17.59 7.33
C TYR A 28 -3.08 -19.06 6.88
N HIS A 29 -3.82 -19.91 7.60
CA HIS A 29 -4.03 -21.30 7.19
C HIS A 29 -4.80 -21.30 5.87
N MET A 30 -4.13 -21.63 4.77
CA MET A 30 -4.81 -21.88 3.50
C MET A 30 -5.26 -23.34 3.46
N GLU A 31 -6.56 -23.56 3.64
CA GLU A 31 -7.19 -24.84 3.35
C GLU A 31 -7.37 -24.96 1.84
N ASN A 32 -6.52 -25.77 1.23
CA ASN A 32 -6.66 -26.28 -0.12
C ASN A 32 -7.83 -27.27 -0.17
N VAL A 33 -8.91 -26.92 -0.86
CA VAL A 33 -9.87 -27.92 -1.35
C VAL A 33 -10.38 -27.53 -2.72
N ASP A 34 -9.89 -28.32 -3.66
CA ASP A 34 -10.17 -28.46 -5.07
C ASP A 34 -11.66 -28.79 -5.33
N SER A 35 -12.57 -27.86 -5.06
CA SER A 35 -13.98 -27.97 -5.45
C SER A 35 -14.27 -27.10 -6.67
N ARG A 36 -13.97 -27.69 -7.83
CA ARG A 36 -14.45 -27.26 -9.14
C ARG A 36 -15.98 -27.14 -9.11
N LEU A 37 -16.49 -26.06 -9.71
CA LEU A 37 -17.86 -25.85 -10.19
C LEU A 37 -18.96 -25.73 -9.13
N SER A 38 -19.28 -24.49 -8.76
CA SER A 38 -20.62 -23.90 -8.91
C SER A 38 -20.53 -22.44 -8.47
N ILE A 39 -20.75 -21.50 -9.40
CA ILE A 39 -21.08 -20.12 -9.02
C ILE A 39 -22.58 -20.15 -8.72
N PRO A 40 -23.05 -20.06 -7.47
CA PRO A 40 -24.44 -19.74 -7.23
C PRO A 40 -24.60 -18.28 -7.64
N LYS A 41 -25.52 -18.04 -8.58
CA LYS A 41 -26.05 -16.71 -8.87
C LYS A 41 -26.66 -16.16 -7.57
N ALA A 42 -25.88 -15.39 -6.82
CA ALA A 42 -26.34 -14.67 -5.65
C ALA A 42 -26.79 -13.27 -6.09
N GLU A 43 -28.08 -13.01 -5.93
CA GLU A 43 -28.70 -11.70 -6.06
C GLU A 43 -28.04 -10.70 -5.08
N PRO A 44 -27.98 -9.40 -5.41
CA PRO A 44 -27.23 -8.41 -4.65
C PRO A 44 -28.02 -7.92 -3.44
N GLY A 45 -27.51 -8.18 -2.25
CA GLY A 45 -27.98 -7.52 -1.03
C GLY A 45 -27.86 -8.42 0.18
N GLU A 46 -26.72 -8.34 0.87
CA GLU A 46 -26.61 -8.44 2.34
C GLU A 46 -25.13 -8.33 2.72
N HIS A 47 -24.72 -7.11 3.06
CA HIS A 47 -23.53 -6.79 3.85
C HIS A 47 -22.19 -7.39 3.42
N THR A 48 -21.82 -7.30 2.13
CA THR A 48 -20.39 -7.24 1.81
C THR A 48 -19.89 -5.91 2.38
N CYS A 49 -19.25 -5.93 3.54
CA CYS A 49 -18.56 -4.75 4.03
C CYS A 49 -17.61 -4.31 2.90
N ASP A 50 -17.75 -3.07 2.42
CA ASP A 50 -16.95 -2.58 1.29
C ASP A 50 -15.49 -2.71 1.71
N TRP A 51 -14.78 -3.64 1.10
CA TRP A 51 -13.42 -4.02 1.48
C TRP A 51 -12.47 -2.82 1.44
N ARG A 52 -12.85 -1.77 0.69
CA ARG A 52 -12.18 -0.48 0.61
C ARG A 52 -12.18 0.28 1.94
N MET A 53 -13.15 0.06 2.82
CA MET A 53 -13.18 0.62 4.18
C MET A 53 -12.01 0.09 5.04
N TYR A 54 -11.48 -1.09 4.70
CA TYR A 54 -10.33 -1.70 5.38
C TYR A 54 -9.01 -1.42 4.69
N LEU A 55 -8.98 -0.59 3.65
CA LEU A 55 -7.77 -0.26 2.90
C LEU A 55 -7.23 1.10 3.35
N PRO A 56 -6.18 1.15 4.19
CA PRO A 56 -5.66 2.42 4.70
C PRO A 56 -5.19 3.32 3.54
N PRO A 57 -5.40 4.65 3.62
CA PRO A 57 -4.93 5.59 2.61
C PRO A 57 -3.43 5.45 2.31
N ASP A 58 -2.61 5.24 3.34
CA ASP A 58 -1.16 5.05 3.21
C ASP A 58 -0.81 3.81 2.39
N LEU A 59 -1.58 2.73 2.55
CA LEU A 59 -1.37 1.50 1.78
C LEU A 59 -1.67 1.72 0.30
N ARG A 60 -2.74 2.46 -0.01
CA ARG A 60 -3.07 2.86 -1.38
C ARG A 60 -1.99 3.73 -1.99
N GLN A 61 -1.52 4.71 -1.24
CA GLN A 61 -0.43 5.59 -1.68
C GLN A 61 0.87 4.81 -1.93
N ASN A 62 1.18 3.84 -1.07
CA ASN A 62 2.33 2.95 -1.28
C ASN A 62 2.21 2.10 -2.54
N ASN A 63 1.01 1.59 -2.85
CA ASN A 63 0.78 0.86 -4.10
C ASN A 63 0.93 1.78 -5.32
N ALA A 64 0.37 2.99 -5.28
CA ALA A 64 0.56 3.99 -6.34
C ALA A 64 2.06 4.34 -6.50
N LYS A 65 2.81 4.49 -5.41
CA LYS A 65 4.25 4.74 -5.43
C LYS A 65 5.00 3.60 -6.12
N LYS A 66 4.70 2.34 -5.77
CA LYS A 66 5.33 1.18 -6.41
C LYS A 66 5.01 1.11 -7.91
N ILE A 67 3.76 1.41 -8.31
CA ILE A 67 3.39 1.50 -9.74
C ILE A 67 4.22 2.58 -10.43
N MET A 68 4.39 3.75 -9.81
CA MET A 68 5.21 4.85 -10.33
C MET A 68 6.69 4.43 -10.47
N GLU A 69 7.26 3.76 -9.47
CA GLU A 69 8.64 3.27 -9.50
C GLU A 69 8.85 2.28 -10.66
N THR A 70 7.91 1.36 -10.85
CA THR A 70 7.91 0.43 -11.98
C THR A 70 7.79 1.16 -13.32
N LEU A 71 6.87 2.14 -13.43
CA LEU A 71 6.74 2.97 -14.64
C LEU A 71 8.05 3.70 -14.96
N LYS A 72 8.67 4.36 -13.98
CA LYS A 72 9.95 5.07 -14.16
C LYS A 72 11.03 4.16 -14.73
N LYS A 73 11.16 2.93 -14.20
CA LYS A 73 12.13 1.94 -14.69
C LYS A 73 11.86 1.55 -16.15
N HIS A 74 10.60 1.41 -16.53
CA HIS A 74 10.20 1.00 -17.87
C HIS A 74 10.35 2.11 -18.92
N VAL A 75 9.86 3.31 -18.63
CA VAL A 75 9.88 4.42 -19.60
C VAL A 75 11.21 5.19 -19.64
N GLY A 76 12.10 4.96 -18.67
CA GLY A 76 13.38 5.69 -18.54
C GLY A 76 13.21 7.19 -18.28
N LEU A 77 11.98 7.64 -17.98
CA LEU A 77 11.67 9.03 -17.70
C LEU A 77 11.97 9.37 -16.24
N GLU A 78 12.47 10.58 -16.03
CA GLU A 78 12.64 11.16 -14.71
C GLU A 78 11.28 11.34 -14.01
N GLU A 79 11.28 11.45 -12.68
CA GLU A 79 10.04 11.55 -11.90
C GLU A 79 9.24 12.80 -12.26
N SER A 80 8.19 12.63 -13.07
CA SER A 80 7.32 13.73 -13.47
C SER A 80 6.01 13.73 -12.70
N PHE A 81 5.36 14.89 -12.62
CA PHE A 81 4.00 15.02 -12.10
C PHE A 81 3.02 14.14 -12.88
N GLU A 82 3.23 14.00 -14.19
CA GLU A 82 2.41 13.16 -15.07
C GLU A 82 2.51 11.69 -14.69
N LEU A 83 3.72 11.18 -14.37
CA LEU A 83 3.90 9.80 -13.91
C LEU A 83 3.18 9.55 -12.58
N LYS A 84 3.23 10.51 -11.65
CA LYS A 84 2.48 10.44 -10.38
C LYS A 84 0.97 10.39 -10.63
N LEU A 85 0.47 11.20 -11.55
CA LEU A 85 -0.94 11.24 -11.92
C LEU A 85 -1.40 9.93 -12.58
N ILE A 86 -0.59 9.39 -13.49
CA ILE A 86 -0.87 8.10 -14.16
C ILE A 86 -0.88 6.97 -13.12
N ALA A 87 0.13 6.90 -12.24
CA ALA A 87 0.21 5.86 -11.23
C ALA A 87 -0.96 5.91 -10.24
N GLY A 88 -1.32 7.11 -9.76
CA GLY A 88 -2.49 7.31 -8.91
C GLY A 88 -3.80 6.95 -9.62
N SER A 89 -3.93 7.29 -10.91
CA SER A 89 -5.11 6.95 -11.71
C SER A 89 -5.24 5.44 -11.93
N LEU A 90 -4.13 4.74 -12.16
CA LEU A 90 -4.09 3.27 -12.29
C LEU A 90 -4.50 2.59 -10.98
N GLU A 91 -3.91 2.99 -9.85
CA GLU A 91 -4.30 2.46 -8.54
C GLU A 91 -5.79 2.69 -8.27
N ASN A 92 -6.28 3.90 -8.52
CA ASN A 92 -7.68 4.27 -8.29
C ASN A 92 -8.63 3.47 -9.19
N LEU A 93 -8.28 3.27 -10.47
CA LEU A 93 -9.06 2.44 -11.39
C LEU A 93 -9.11 0.98 -10.92
N ILE A 94 -7.97 0.42 -10.49
CA ILE A 94 -7.90 -0.94 -9.94
C ILE A 94 -8.75 -1.04 -8.66
N CYS A 95 -8.66 -0.07 -7.76
CA CYS A 95 -9.46 -0.01 -6.55
C CYS A 95 -10.96 0.01 -6.86
N LYS A 96 -11.41 0.80 -7.84
CA LYS A 96 -12.83 0.89 -8.24
C LYS A 96 -13.35 -0.37 -8.93
N THR A 97 -12.49 -1.11 -9.63
CA THR A 97 -12.89 -2.27 -10.43
C THR A 97 -12.68 -3.62 -9.74
N ALA A 98 -11.91 -3.66 -8.65
CA ALA A 98 -11.69 -4.88 -7.88
C ALA A 98 -12.94 -5.28 -7.08
N ILE A 99 -13.21 -6.59 -7.06
CA ILE A 99 -14.38 -7.19 -6.41
C ILE A 99 -14.15 -7.29 -4.89
N ASP A 100 -12.92 -7.63 -4.49
CA ASP A 100 -12.48 -7.75 -3.10
C ASP A 100 -11.02 -7.30 -2.91
N GLN A 101 -10.53 -7.32 -1.67
CA GLN A 101 -9.17 -6.92 -1.33
C GLN A 101 -8.10 -7.83 -1.96
N VAL A 102 -8.38 -9.12 -2.11
CA VAL A 102 -7.44 -10.09 -2.69
C VAL A 102 -7.33 -9.85 -4.19
N ASP A 103 -8.44 -9.65 -4.87
CA ASP A 103 -8.52 -9.28 -6.28
C ASP A 103 -7.82 -7.93 -6.55
N TYR A 104 -7.97 -6.95 -5.65
CA TYR A 104 -7.22 -5.70 -5.70
C TYR A 104 -5.71 -5.93 -5.68
N PHE A 105 -5.19 -6.67 -4.70
CA PHE A 105 -3.75 -6.92 -4.63
C PHE A 105 -3.23 -7.73 -5.82
N ARG A 106 -3.99 -8.75 -6.28
CA ARG A 106 -3.64 -9.50 -7.48
C ARG A 106 -3.54 -8.59 -8.71
N LYS A 107 -4.51 -7.69 -8.93
CA LYS A 107 -4.49 -6.73 -10.05
C LYS A 107 -3.35 -5.72 -9.93
N ILE A 108 -3.02 -5.26 -8.72
CA ILE A 108 -1.86 -4.39 -8.48
C ILE A 108 -0.56 -5.10 -8.86
N SER A 109 -0.34 -6.31 -8.34
CA SER A 109 0.85 -7.12 -8.66
C SER A 109 0.95 -7.42 -10.15
N PHE A 110 -0.16 -7.82 -10.78
CA PHE A 110 -0.21 -8.05 -12.21
C PHE A 110 0.13 -6.78 -13.00
N LYS A 111 -0.41 -5.63 -12.61
CA LYS A 111 -0.09 -4.35 -13.26
C LYS A 111 1.40 -4.04 -13.18
N MET A 112 2.02 -4.21 -12.01
CA MET A 112 3.46 -4.04 -11.86
C MET A 112 4.24 -5.00 -12.77
N GLN A 113 3.92 -6.30 -12.76
CA GLN A 113 4.57 -7.30 -13.61
C GLN A 113 4.47 -6.97 -15.11
N THR A 114 3.26 -6.63 -15.60
CA THR A 114 3.08 -6.28 -17.03
C THR A 114 3.87 -5.06 -17.47
N LEU A 115 4.15 -4.13 -16.55
CA LEU A 115 4.99 -2.96 -16.84
C LEU A 115 6.49 -3.29 -16.77
N GLU A 116 6.88 -4.37 -16.10
CA GLU A 116 8.27 -4.84 -16.02
C GLU A 116 8.63 -5.78 -17.19
N GLU A 117 7.70 -6.60 -17.66
CA GLU A 117 7.92 -7.62 -18.71
C GLU A 117 7.87 -7.06 -20.14
N GLY A 118 7.41 -5.82 -20.34
CA GLY A 118 7.26 -5.19 -21.66
C GLY A 118 8.56 -4.73 -22.34
N ASN A 119 9.71 -5.36 -22.06
CA ASN A 119 11.01 -5.09 -22.68
C ASN A 119 11.38 -6.16 -23.71
#